data_AF-A0A3D5JZK3-F1
#
_entry.id   AF-A0A3D5JZK3-F1
#
_cell.length_a   1.000
_cell.length_b   1.000
_cell.length_c   1.000
_cell.angle_alpha   90.00
_cell.angle_beta   90.00
_cell.angle_gamma   90.00
#
_symmetry.space_group_name_H-M   'P 1'
#
loop_
_entity.id
_entity.type
_entity.pdbx_description
1 polymer ?
#
loop_
_entity_poly.entity_id
_entity_poly.type
_entity_poly.pdbx_seq_one_letter_code
_entity_poly.pdbx_strand_id
1 'polypeptide(L)'
;MPMEVGRDVVLSGYREYFKGRTKKVIEVSEPILEVISFGNMAAFRGTGKNIEETLAGDPVTKTYKYMILSEKQPDGSWQMKWDIYNFDADYCYE
;
A
#
# COMPACT_ATOMS: atom_id res chain seq x y z
N MET A 1 6.28 11.92 6.88
CA MET A 1 7.37 11.58 5.94
C MET A 1 7.19 12.44 4.68
N PRO A 2 8.28 12.83 4.00
CA PRO A 2 8.17 13.50 2.70
C PRO A 2 7.56 12.55 1.66
N MET A 3 6.96 13.13 0.62
CA MET A 3 6.38 12.37 -0.49
C MET A 3 7.47 11.80 -1.40
N GLU A 4 7.35 10.51 -1.74
CA GLU A 4 8.19 9.88 -2.76
C GLU A 4 7.63 10.16 -4.15
N VAL A 5 8.45 10.73 -5.04
CA VAL A 5 7.99 11.17 -6.37
C VAL A 5 8.83 10.52 -7.46
N GLY A 6 8.16 9.81 -8.36
CA GLY A 6 8.76 9.20 -9.54
C GLY A 6 9.11 7.72 -9.35
N ARG A 7 9.08 6.99 -10.47
CA ARG A 7 9.24 5.52 -10.49
C ARG A 7 10.55 5.04 -9.86
N ASP A 8 11.66 5.72 -10.15
CA ASP A 8 12.98 5.28 -9.69
C ASP A 8 13.17 5.48 -8.18
N VAL A 9 12.58 6.54 -7.62
CA VAL A 9 12.57 6.80 -6.18
C VAL A 9 11.77 5.70 -5.47
N VAL A 10 10.54 5.46 -5.91
CA VAL A 10 9.66 4.42 -5.34
C VAL A 10 10.29 3.03 -5.47
N LEU A 11 10.85 2.70 -6.63
CA LEU A 11 11.52 1.41 -6.87
C LEU A 11 12.73 1.23 -5.95
N SER A 12 13.51 2.29 -5.74
CA SER A 12 14.66 2.25 -4.84
C SER A 12 14.23 2.06 -3.39
N GLY A 13 13.18 2.76 -2.95
CA GLY A 13 12.59 2.58 -1.61
C GLY A 13 12.13 1.15 -1.35
N TYR A 14 11.38 0.54 -2.29
CA TYR A 14 10.99 -0.87 -2.17
C TYR A 14 12.20 -1.81 -2.18
N ARG A 15 13.21 -1.58 -3.02
CA ARG A 15 14.43 -2.40 -3.03
C ARG A 15 15.16 -2.35 -1.69
N GLU A 16 15.27 -1.18 -1.07
CA GLU A 16 15.87 -1.01 0.24
C GLU A 16 15.05 -1.71 1.33
N TYR A 17 13.73 -1.52 1.33
CA TYR A 17 12.81 -2.21 2.24
C TYR A 17 12.98 -3.73 2.19
N PHE A 18 12.99 -4.33 0.99
CA PHE A 18 13.12 -5.78 0.84
C PHE A 18 14.53 -6.30 1.17
N LYS A 19 15.59 -5.54 0.85
CA LYS A 19 16.97 -5.89 1.23
C LYS A 19 17.17 -5.84 2.74
N GLY A 20 16.56 -4.87 3.42
CA GLY A 20 16.65 -4.67 4.85
C GLY A 20 15.67 -5.49 5.69
N ARG A 21 14.91 -6.42 5.09
CA ARG A 21 13.84 -7.13 5.79
C ARG A 21 14.42 -7.94 6.97
N THR A 22 13.78 -7.76 8.14
CA THR A 22 14.07 -8.54 9.36
C THR A 22 12.93 -9.48 9.74
N LYS A 23 11.85 -9.49 8.95
CA LYS A 23 10.66 -10.32 9.15
C LYS A 23 10.76 -11.61 8.34
N LYS A 24 10.32 -12.72 8.95
CA LYS A 24 10.31 -14.04 8.32
C LYS A 24 9.15 -14.18 7.34
N VAL A 25 7.98 -13.68 7.72
CA VAL A 25 6.76 -13.66 6.90
C VAL A 25 6.28 -12.21 6.78
N ILE A 26 5.86 -11.85 5.56
CA ILE A 26 5.13 -10.62 5.27
C ILE A 26 3.98 -11.04 4.35
N GLU A 27 2.77 -11.06 4.88
CA GLU A 27 1.53 -11.24 4.11
C GLU A 27 0.83 -9.89 3.99
N VAL A 28 0.42 -9.52 2.78
CA VAL A 28 -0.29 -8.28 2.47
C VAL A 28 -1.60 -8.63 1.80
N SER A 29 -2.71 -8.07 2.29
CA SER A 29 -4.03 -8.18 1.68
C SER A 29 -4.66 -6.79 1.58
N GLU A 30 -5.10 -6.40 0.38
CA GLU A 30 -5.66 -5.07 0.09
C GLU A 30 -7.01 -5.20 -0.66
N PRO A 31 -8.10 -5.54 0.06
CA PRO A 31 -9.44 -5.54 -0.53
C PRO A 31 -9.88 -4.14 -0.98
N ILE A 32 -10.30 -4.05 -2.24
CA ILE A 32 -10.92 -2.85 -2.82
C ILE A 32 -12.36 -2.74 -2.33
N LEU A 33 -12.71 -1.58 -1.77
CA LEU A 33 -14.07 -1.29 -1.29
C LEU A 33 -14.90 -0.54 -2.33
N GLU A 34 -14.26 0.36 -3.09
CA GLU A 34 -14.96 1.23 -4.02
C GLU A 34 -14.03 1.69 -5.15
N VAL A 35 -14.60 1.84 -6.34
CA VAL A 35 -13.93 2.37 -7.53
C VAL A 35 -14.83 3.42 -8.17
N ILE A 36 -14.27 4.61 -8.41
CA ILE A 36 -14.93 5.72 -9.12
C ILE A 36 -14.09 6.03 -10.35
N SER A 37 -14.66 5.80 -11.55
CA SER A 37 -14.01 6.08 -12.83
C SER A 37 -14.52 7.40 -13.42
N PHE A 38 -13.61 8.21 -13.95
CA PHE A 38 -13.92 9.50 -14.58
C PHE A 38 -12.95 9.77 -15.74
N GLY A 39 -13.45 9.61 -16.96
CA GLY A 39 -12.63 9.70 -18.17
C GLY A 39 -11.53 8.63 -18.19
N ASN A 40 -10.28 9.07 -18.34
CA ASN A 40 -9.10 8.19 -18.29
C ASN A 40 -8.51 8.06 -16.88
N MET A 41 -9.23 8.50 -15.84
CA MET A 41 -8.80 8.40 -14.45
C MET A 41 -9.73 7.48 -13.67
N ALA A 42 -9.20 6.84 -12.64
CA ALA A 42 -9.97 6.07 -11.67
C ALA A 42 -9.39 6.25 -10.28
N ALA A 43 -10.23 6.62 -9.32
CA ALA A 43 -9.89 6.61 -7.91
C ALA A 43 -10.48 5.36 -7.26
N PHE A 44 -9.71 4.66 -6.45
CA PHE A 44 -10.20 3.55 -5.65
C PHE A 44 -9.70 3.65 -4.22
N ARG A 45 -10.52 3.18 -3.30
CA ARG A 45 -10.19 3.10 -1.87
C ARG A 45 -10.39 1.68 -1.39
N GLY A 46 -9.61 1.30 -0.39
CA GLY A 46 -9.70 -0.01 0.22
C GLY A 46 -9.20 0.01 1.65
N THR A 47 -9.27 -1.17 2.26
CA THR A 47 -8.57 -1.46 3.50
C THR A 47 -7.43 -2.41 3.20
N GLY A 48 -6.42 -2.41 4.07
CA GLY A 48 -5.27 -3.27 3.95
C GLY A 48 -4.95 -3.94 5.28
N LYS A 49 -4.30 -5.10 5.19
CA LYS A 49 -3.83 -5.87 6.32
C LYS A 49 -2.42 -6.38 6.03
N ASN A 50 -1.48 -6.07 6.93
CA ASN A 50 -0.15 -6.64 6.95
C ASN A 50 -0.04 -7.62 8.10
N ILE A 51 0.39 -8.86 7.83
CA ILE A 51 0.80 -9.82 8.85
C ILE A 51 2.31 -9.99 8.74
N GLU A 52 3.02 -9.55 9.77
CA GLU A 52 4.49 -9.62 9.86
C GLU A 52 4.89 -10.60 10.96
N GLU A 53 5.66 -11.64 10.63
CA GLU A 53 6.22 -12.57 11.64
C GLU A 53 7.66 -12.15 11.98
N THR A 54 7.96 -11.95 13.27
CA THR A 54 9.34 -11.75 13.72
C THR A 54 10.17 -13.01 13.50
N LEU A 55 11.52 -12.91 13.58
CA LEU A 55 12.37 -14.11 13.53
C LEU A 55 12.10 -15.09 14.68
N ALA A 56 11.55 -14.61 15.80
CA ALA A 56 11.16 -15.43 16.95
C ALA A 56 9.81 -16.16 16.72
N GLY A 57 9.08 -15.83 15.65
CA GLY A 57 7.80 -16.46 15.31
C GLY A 57 6.57 -15.67 15.77
N ASP A 58 6.73 -14.50 16.39
CA ASP A 58 5.61 -13.72 16.88
C ASP A 58 4.94 -12.94 15.73
N PRO A 59 3.65 -13.15 15.45
CA PRO A 59 2.94 -12.42 14.42
C PRO A 59 2.49 -11.05 14.93
N VAL A 60 2.69 -10.02 14.12
CA VAL A 60 2.13 -8.69 14.31
C VAL A 60 1.19 -8.40 13.15
N THR A 61 -0.07 -8.10 13.45
CA THR A 61 -1.05 -7.66 12.44
C THR A 61 -1.19 -6.15 12.49
N LYS A 62 -1.09 -5.48 11.34
CA LYS A 62 -1.38 -4.06 11.17
C LYS A 62 -2.50 -3.90 10.15
N THR A 63 -3.46 -3.02 10.43
CA THR A 63 -4.54 -2.68 9.50
C THR A 63 -4.41 -1.24 9.05
N TYR A 64 -4.82 -0.95 7.82
CA TYR A 64 -4.73 0.37 7.23
C TYR A 64 -5.85 0.62 6.24
N LYS A 65 -5.99 1.87 5.84
CA LYS A 65 -6.81 2.28 4.70
C LYS A 65 -5.95 2.99 3.67
N TYR A 66 -6.28 2.80 2.41
CA TYR A 66 -5.53 3.36 1.30
C TYR A 66 -6.46 3.97 0.25
N MET A 67 -5.90 4.86 -0.55
CA MET A 67 -6.53 5.44 -1.73
C MET A 67 -5.49 5.53 -2.85
N ILE A 68 -5.88 5.11 -4.03
CA ILE A 68 -5.05 5.17 -5.22
C ILE A 68 -5.80 5.92 -6.33
N LEU A 69 -5.07 6.80 -7.01
CA LEU A 69 -5.49 7.38 -8.28
C LEU A 69 -4.70 6.70 -9.40
N SER A 70 -5.39 6.17 -10.40
CA SER A 70 -4.81 5.57 -11.58
C SER A 70 -5.22 6.31 -12.85
N GLU A 71 -4.33 6.30 -13.84
CA GLU A 71 -4.56 6.84 -15.18
C GLU A 71 -4.45 5.72 -16.23
N LYS A 72 -5.43 5.68 -17.13
CA LYS A 72 -5.44 4.81 -18.31
C LYS A 72 -4.48 5.34 -19.36
N GLN A 73 -3.55 4.50 -19.76
CA GLN A 73 -2.53 4.79 -20.76
C GLN A 73 -3.09 4.62 -22.19
N PRO A 74 -2.41 5.17 -23.22
CA PRO A 74 -2.83 5.00 -24.62
C PRO A 74 -2.94 3.54 -25.07
N ASP A 75 -2.15 2.64 -24.48
CA ASP A 75 -2.20 1.19 -24.74
C ASP A 75 -3.36 0.48 -24.01
N GLY A 76 -4.15 1.22 -23.23
CA GLY A 76 -5.30 0.72 -22.48
C GLY A 76 -4.97 0.19 -21.09
N SER A 77 -3.68 0.10 -20.71
CA SER A 77 -3.26 -0.29 -19.36
C SER A 77 -3.60 0.80 -18.33
N TRP A 78 -3.78 0.41 -17.07
CA TRP A 78 -3.96 1.36 -15.97
C TRP A 78 -2.68 1.43 -15.15
N GLN A 79 -2.20 2.64 -14.87
CA GLN A 79 -1.03 2.86 -14.04
C GLN A 79 -1.34 3.80 -12.88
N MET A 80 -0.78 3.49 -11.73
CA MET A 80 -0.89 4.30 -10.53
C MET A 80 -0.19 5.65 -10.73
N LYS A 81 -0.91 6.74 -10.45
CA LYS A 81 -0.40 8.12 -10.39
C LYS A 81 -0.13 8.57 -8.97
N TRP A 82 -1.02 8.21 -8.06
CA TRP A 82 -0.94 8.55 -6.64
C TRP A 82 -1.32 7.36 -5.79
N ASP A 83 -0.60 7.18 -4.70
CA ASP A 83 -0.88 6.21 -3.65
C ASP A 83 -0.70 6.91 -2.31
N ILE A 84 -1.68 6.73 -1.44
CA ILE A 84 -1.61 7.19 -0.07
C ILE A 84 -2.32 6.20 0.83
N TYR A 85 -1.71 5.91 1.98
CA TYR A 85 -2.30 5.09 3.02
C TYR A 85 -2.02 5.67 4.39
N ASN A 86 -2.79 5.23 5.38
CA ASN A 86 -2.47 5.40 6.79
C ASN A 86 -2.99 4.22 7.61
N PHE A 87 -2.24 3.86 8.65
CA PHE A 87 -2.64 2.81 9.57
C PHE A 87 -3.90 3.21 10.33
N ASP A 88 -4.74 2.23 10.60
CA ASP A 88 -5.83 2.40 11.53
C ASP A 88 -5.22 2.52 12.94
N ALA A 89 -5.71 3.47 13.73
CA ALA A 89 -5.20 3.65 15.09
C ALA A 89 -5.66 2.47 15.97
N ASP A 90 -4.79 2.02 16.86
CA ASP A 90 -5.18 1.16 17.98
C ASP A 90 -6.04 1.99 18.95
N TYR A 91 -7.34 2.13 18.66
CA TYR A 91 -8.30 2.65 19.63
C TYR A 91 -8.59 1.55 20.66
N CYS A 92 -7.61 1.26 21.53
CA CYS A 92 -7.89 0.60 22.80
C CYS A 92 -8.66 1.62 23.65
N TYR A 93 -9.97 1.42 23.82
CA TYR A 93 -10.72 2.11 24.87
C TYR A 93 -10.20 1.59 26.22
N GLU A 94 -9.60 2.47 27.02
CA GLU A 94 -9.36 2.25 28.46
C GLU A 94 -10.69 2.14 29.23
#